data_AF-A0A957UCM1-F1
#
_entry.id   AF-A0A957UCM1-F1
#
_cell.length_a   1.000
_cell.length_b   1.000
_cell.length_c   1.000
_cell.angle_alpha   90.00
_cell.angle_beta   90.00
_cell.angle_gamma   90.00
#
_symmetry.space_group_name_H-M   'P 1'
#
loop_
_entity.id
_entity.type
_entity.pdbx_description
1 polymer ?
#
loop_
_entity_poly.entity_id
_entity_poly.type
_entity_poly.pdbx_seq_one_letter_code
_entity_poly.pdbx_strand_id
1 'polypeptide(L)'
;IGAGAAERHIIGNEHMAVDVKPLTHWVIYKGYKVRFTERGAGRAAGVLTTPEGAQITFTYDAGECMVTLPGERIRINQHGWELEHIRD
;
A
#
# COMPACT_ATOMS: atom_id res chain seq x y z
N ILE A 1 -15.73 -46.55 15.87
CA ILE A 1 -16.07 -45.12 16.07
C ILE A 1 -15.18 -44.56 17.18
N GLY A 2 -14.46 -43.47 16.91
CA GLY A 2 -13.65 -42.77 17.91
C GLY A 2 -12.15 -42.89 17.73
N ALA A 3 -11.61 -42.42 16.59
CA ALA A 3 -10.20 -42.06 16.53
C ALA A 3 -10.05 -40.66 17.16
N GLY A 4 -9.62 -40.62 18.42
CA GLY A 4 -9.03 -39.43 19.01
C GLY A 4 -7.67 -39.19 18.37
N ALA A 5 -7.55 -38.10 17.63
CA ALA A 5 -6.28 -37.62 17.06
C ALA A 5 -6.05 -36.19 17.53
N ALA A 6 -5.07 -36.08 18.43
CA ALA A 6 -4.20 -34.96 18.74
C ALA A 6 -4.50 -33.60 18.08
N GLU A 7 -4.83 -32.62 18.93
CA GLU A 7 -3.95 -31.48 19.21
C GLU A 7 -3.15 -30.93 18.01
N ARG A 8 -3.71 -29.92 17.34
CA ARG A 8 -2.93 -28.91 16.61
C ARG A 8 -3.54 -27.53 16.80
N HIS A 9 -3.19 -26.94 17.94
CA HIS A 9 -3.11 -25.50 18.08
C HIS A 9 -2.01 -25.03 17.10
N ILE A 10 -2.40 -24.54 15.91
CA ILE A 10 -1.49 -23.78 15.05
C ILE A 10 -2.10 -22.40 14.81
N ILE A 11 -1.36 -21.44 15.34
CA ILE A 11 -1.50 -20.00 15.26
C ILE A 11 -1.33 -19.58 13.80
N GLY A 12 -2.23 -18.74 13.30
CA GLY A 12 -2.11 -18.11 11.98
C GLY A 12 -2.65 -16.70 12.05
N ASN A 13 -1.87 -15.82 12.67
CA ASN A 13 -2.03 -14.37 12.69
C ASN A 13 -2.57 -13.89 11.33
N GLU A 14 -3.83 -13.43 11.29
CA GLU A 14 -4.42 -12.81 10.10
C GLU A 14 -3.58 -11.58 9.78
N HIS A 15 -2.60 -11.75 8.88
CA HIS A 15 -1.84 -10.66 8.32
C HIS A 15 -2.85 -9.72 7.66
N MET A 16 -3.27 -8.67 8.36
CA MET A 16 -3.98 -7.54 7.77
C MET A 16 -2.98 -6.82 6.87
N ALA A 17 -2.69 -7.44 5.73
CA ALA A 17 -1.86 -6.87 4.70
C ALA A 17 -2.54 -5.56 4.27
N VAL A 18 -1.81 -4.45 4.37
CA VAL A 18 -2.25 -3.15 3.89
C VAL A 18 -2.94 -3.25 2.53
N ASP A 19 -4.15 -2.69 2.43
CA ASP A 19 -4.88 -2.60 1.17
C ASP A 19 -4.23 -1.54 0.28
N VAL A 20 -3.40 -2.01 -0.64
CA VAL A 20 -2.68 -1.17 -1.61
C VAL A 20 -3.41 -1.10 -2.95
N LYS A 21 -4.65 -1.60 -3.06
CA LYS A 21 -5.39 -1.55 -4.33
C LYS A 21 -5.60 -0.11 -4.83
N PRO A 22 -6.05 0.86 -4.01
CA PRO A 22 -6.20 2.23 -4.46
C PRO A 22 -4.86 2.83 -4.93
N LEU A 23 -3.80 2.62 -4.16
CA LEU A 23 -2.44 3.02 -4.51
C LEU A 23 -1.99 2.42 -5.84
N THR A 24 -2.23 1.13 -6.07
CA THR A 24 -1.78 0.43 -7.28
C THR A 24 -2.50 0.96 -8.51
N HIS A 25 -3.79 1.23 -8.42
CA HIS A 25 -4.53 1.88 -9.51
C HIS A 25 -3.97 3.27 -9.82
N TRP A 26 -3.73 4.08 -8.79
CA TRP A 26 -3.12 5.40 -8.96
C TRP A 26 -1.76 5.30 -9.66
N VAL A 27 -0.88 4.40 -9.21
CA VAL A 27 0.43 4.13 -9.83
C VAL A 27 0.28 3.79 -11.32
N ILE A 28 -0.66 2.90 -11.68
CA ILE A 28 -0.90 2.51 -13.06
C ILE A 28 -1.38 3.70 -13.90
N TYR A 29 -2.32 4.51 -13.38
CA TYR A 29 -2.84 5.68 -14.09
C TYR A 29 -1.77 6.74 -14.34
N LYS A 30 -0.80 6.88 -13.44
CA LYS A 30 0.34 7.79 -13.62
C LYS A 30 1.42 7.21 -14.56
N GLY A 31 1.30 5.95 -14.98
CA GLY A 31 2.33 5.24 -15.73
C GLY A 31 3.58 4.91 -14.90
N TYR A 32 3.45 4.93 -13.58
CA TYR A 32 4.56 4.67 -12.67
C TYR A 32 4.79 3.17 -12.50
N LYS A 33 6.00 2.80 -12.09
CA LYS A 33 6.29 1.49 -11.51
C LYS A 33 6.43 1.64 -10.00
N VAL A 34 6.07 0.61 -9.24
CA VAL A 34 6.19 0.62 -7.78
C VAL A 34 7.04 -0.55 -7.30
N ARG A 35 7.93 -0.29 -6.36
CA ARG A 35 8.63 -1.30 -5.58
C ARG A 35 8.36 -1.07 -4.10
N PHE A 36 7.60 -1.95 -3.47
CA PHE A 36 7.38 -1.92 -2.03
C PHE A 36 8.64 -2.35 -1.29
N THR A 37 9.01 -1.60 -0.26
CA THR A 37 10.07 -1.97 0.70
C THR A 37 9.48 -2.35 2.05
N GLU A 38 8.28 -1.88 2.37
CA GLU A 38 7.56 -2.20 3.60
C GLU A 38 6.05 -2.32 3.33
N ARG A 39 5.41 -3.29 3.96
CA ARG A 39 3.96 -3.46 4.01
C ARG A 39 3.56 -3.95 5.40
N GLY A 40 2.82 -3.14 6.15
CA GLY A 40 2.42 -3.40 7.53
C GLY A 40 0.93 -3.15 7.76
N ALA A 41 0.54 -3.04 9.04
CA ALA A 41 -0.84 -2.85 9.45
C ALA A 41 -1.37 -1.46 9.03
N GLY A 42 -1.92 -1.36 7.82
CA GLY A 42 -2.55 -0.14 7.28
C GLY A 42 -1.59 0.83 6.58
N ARG A 43 -0.29 0.54 6.53
CA ARG A 43 0.71 1.37 5.84
C ARG A 43 1.59 0.58 4.90
N ALA A 44 1.99 1.23 3.80
CA ALA A 44 2.97 0.74 2.86
C ALA A 44 4.03 1.80 2.60
N ALA A 45 5.25 1.40 2.29
CA ALA A 45 6.32 2.30 1.86
C ALA A 45 7.13 1.67 0.72
N GLY A 46 7.81 2.52 -0.04
CA GLY A 46 8.65 2.05 -1.13
C GLY A 46 9.16 3.14 -2.03
N VAL A 47 9.42 2.74 -3.28
CA VAL A 47 9.94 3.59 -4.34
C VAL A 47 8.99 3.53 -5.53
N LEU A 48 8.56 4.70 -6.00
CA LEU A 48 7.92 4.90 -7.30
C LEU A 48 9.00 5.18 -8.35
N THR A 49 8.84 4.66 -9.55
CA THR A 49 9.66 5.02 -10.72
C THR A 49 8.76 5.68 -11.75
N THR A 50 9.07 6.93 -12.11
CA THR A 50 8.31 7.67 -13.12
C THR A 50 8.58 7.11 -14.53
N PRO A 51 7.77 7.48 -15.55
CA PRO A 51 8.01 7.05 -16.93
C PRO A 51 9.37 7.50 -17.47
N GLU A 52 9.89 8.62 -16.97
CA GLU A 52 11.21 9.18 -17.30
C GLU A 52 12.35 8.47 -16.54
N GLY A 53 12.02 7.53 -15.64
CA GLY A 53 12.99 6.75 -14.88
C GLY A 53 13.42 7.37 -13.54
N ALA A 54 12.84 8.51 -13.14
CA ALA A 54 13.14 9.11 -11.85
C ALA A 54 12.58 8.25 -10.71
N GLN A 55 13.34 8.11 -9.62
CA GLN A 55 12.93 7.34 -8.44
C GLN A 55 12.49 8.28 -7.32
N ILE A 56 11.30 8.03 -6.77
CA ILE A 56 10.68 8.84 -5.74
C ILE A 56 10.31 7.93 -4.57
N THR A 57 10.83 8.21 -3.38
CA THR A 57 10.44 7.51 -2.16
C THR A 57 9.02 7.91 -1.76
N PHE A 58 8.24 6.96 -1.27
CA PHE A 58 6.86 7.23 -0.85
C PHE A 58 6.49 6.47 0.41
N THR A 59 5.50 7.00 1.12
CA THR A 59 4.70 6.26 2.08
C THR A 59 3.22 6.35 1.71
N TYR A 60 2.45 5.35 2.10
CA TYR A 60 1.02 5.27 1.84
C TYR A 60 0.28 4.84 3.10
N ASP A 61 -0.72 5.63 3.48
CA ASP A 61 -1.67 5.31 4.54
C ASP A 61 -2.98 4.82 3.90
N ALA A 62 -3.31 3.55 4.12
CA ALA A 62 -4.50 2.94 3.52
C ALA A 62 -5.80 3.36 4.23
N GLY A 63 -5.73 3.76 5.50
CA GLY A 63 -6.90 4.24 6.22
C GLY A 63 -7.36 5.60 5.69
N GLU A 64 -6.41 6.46 5.36
CA GLU A 64 -6.70 7.80 4.82
C GLU A 64 -6.70 7.86 3.28
N CYS A 65 -6.24 6.80 2.62
CA CYS A 65 -5.92 6.79 1.19
C CYS A 65 -4.99 7.96 0.82
N MET A 66 -3.91 8.13 1.60
CA MET A 66 -2.98 9.24 1.47
C MET A 66 -1.61 8.75 1.01
N VAL A 67 -1.13 9.27 -0.12
CA VAL A 67 0.23 9.06 -0.62
C VAL A 67 1.09 10.25 -0.18
N THR A 68 2.20 9.99 0.49
CA THR A 68 3.18 11.03 0.87
C THR A 68 4.42 10.88 0.00
N LEU A 69 4.81 11.97 -0.65
CA LEU A 69 6.00 12.11 -1.49
C LEU A 69 6.90 13.21 -0.89
N PRO A 70 8.14 13.40 -1.40
CA PRO A 70 8.97 14.51 -0.97
C PRO A 70 8.32 15.87 -1.31
N GLY A 71 7.91 16.62 -0.28
CA GLY A 71 7.35 17.97 -0.41
C GLY A 71 5.86 18.04 -0.79
N GLU A 72 5.19 16.89 -0.93
CA GLU A 72 3.75 16.88 -1.17
C GLU A 72 3.05 15.63 -0.61
N ARG A 73 1.76 15.78 -0.36
CA ARG A 73 0.84 14.73 0.03
C ARG A 73 -0.35 14.73 -0.92
N ILE A 74 -0.69 13.55 -1.43
CA ILE A 74 -1.74 13.35 -2.43
C ILE A 74 -2.81 12.47 -1.82
N ARG A 75 -4.02 13.00 -1.68
CA ARG A 75 -5.19 12.21 -1.26
C ARG A 75 -5.79 11.53 -2.48
N ILE A 76 -5.94 10.22 -2.43
CA ILE A 76 -6.64 9.45 -3.46
C ILE A 76 -7.95 8.87 -2.90
N ASN A 77 -8.88 8.52 -3.78
CA ASN A 77 -10.05 7.72 -3.39
C ASN A 77 -9.76 6.22 -3.52
N GLN A 78 -10.71 5.38 -3.09
CA GLN A 78 -10.67 3.91 -3.20
C GLN A 78 -10.52 3.36 -4.64
N HIS A 79 -10.73 4.19 -5.66
CA HIS A 79 -10.54 3.84 -7.07
C HIS A 79 -9.16 4.26 -7.62
N GLY A 80 -8.35 4.97 -6.83
CA GLY A 80 -7.03 5.46 -7.23
C GLY A 80 -7.06 6.82 -7.93
N TRP A 81 -8.16 7.58 -7.86
CA TRP A 81 -8.22 8.93 -8.41
C TRP A 81 -7.73 9.96 -7.39
N GLU A 82 -6.92 10.92 -7.86
CA GLU A 82 -6.46 12.05 -7.06
C GLU A 82 -7.65 12.95 -6.72
N LEU A 83 -7.80 13.28 -5.44
CA LEU A 83 -8.80 14.20 -4.93
C LEU A 83 -8.17 15.54 -4.57
N GLU A 84 -7.02 15.52 -3.90
CA GLU A 84 -6.38 16.70 -3.32
C GLU A 84 -4.85 16.57 -3.36
N HIS A 85 -4.18 17.71 -3.52
CA HIS A 85 -2.72 17.85 -3.45
C HIS A 85 -2.37 18.89 -2.40
N ILE A 86 -1.69 18.46 -1.35
CA ILE A 86 -1.26 19.29 -0.23
C ILE A 86 0.25 19.46 -0.36
N ARG A 87 0.69 20.69 -0.62
CA ARG A 87 2.11 21.05 -0.71
C ARG A 87 2.56 21.62 0.62
N ASP A 88 3.74 21.21 1.07
CA ASP A 88 4.40 21.80 2.24
C ASP A 88 5.06 23.15 1.92
#